data_AF-A0A2A6L8R7-F1
#
_entry.id   AF-A0A2A6L8R7-F1
#
_cell.length_a   1.000
_cell.length_b   1.000
_cell.length_c   1.000
_cell.angle_alpha   90.00
_cell.angle_beta   90.00
_cell.angle_gamma   90.00
#
_symmetry.space_group_name_H-M   'P 1'
#
loop_
_entity.id
_entity.type
_entity.pdbx_description
1 polymer ?
#
loop_
_entity_poly.entity_id
_entity_poly.type
_entity_poly.pdbx_seq_one_letter_code
_entity_poly.pdbx_strand_id
1 'polypeptide(L)'
;MFGLLDTLKMGAGIAAGLLLYHLYAVAIGYPSAARQARAGYVVLAEKAAADARADEMERQRDAAARAGEEHRKRLEAAKAAEQAARDTLENEIRSYELELSEKNRACAVTAADRQWLLRH
;
A
#
# COMPACT_ATOMS: atom_id res chain seq x y z
N MET A 1 9.85 67.73 49.26
CA MET A 1 8.85 66.94 49.99
C MET A 1 7.67 66.76 49.05
N PHE A 2 7.45 65.55 48.53
CA PHE A 2 6.36 65.32 47.57
C PHE A 2 5.02 65.51 48.27
N GLY A 3 4.17 66.37 47.73
CA GLY A 3 2.84 66.60 48.27
C GLY A 3 1.88 65.46 47.91
N LEU A 4 0.75 65.38 48.62
CA LEU A 4 -0.33 64.40 48.36
C LEU A 4 -0.84 64.43 46.90
N LEU A 5 -0.79 65.60 46.26
CA LEU A 5 -1.19 65.76 44.87
C LEU A 5 -0.22 65.11 43.87
N ASP A 6 1.09 65.15 44.16
CA ASP A 6 2.11 64.58 43.28
C ASP A 6 2.05 63.05 43.30
N THR A 7 1.80 62.45 44.47
CA THR A 7 1.62 61.00 44.59
C THR A 7 0.35 60.53 43.89
N LEU A 8 -0.75 61.27 44.00
CA LEU A 8 -1.99 60.99 43.26
C LEU A 8 -1.79 61.05 41.74
N LYS A 9 -1.08 62.06 41.23
CA LYS A 9 -0.79 62.20 39.80
C LYS A 9 0.08 61.07 39.27
N MET A 10 1.13 60.69 40.01
CA MET A 10 1.98 59.56 39.64
C MET A 10 1.21 58.23 39.69
N GLY A 11 0.39 58.02 40.72
CA GLY A 11 -0.48 56.85 40.84
C GLY A 11 -1.49 56.73 39.69
N ALA A 12 -2.11 57.84 39.29
CA ALA A 12 -3.02 57.89 38.16
C ALA A 12 -2.32 57.55 36.83
N GLY A 13 -1.09 58.06 36.62
CA GLY A 13 -0.28 57.72 35.44
C GLY A 13 0.08 56.23 35.36
N ILE A 14 0.49 55.64 36.49
CA ILE A 14 0.79 54.20 36.57
C ILE A 14 -0.47 53.37 36.32
N ALA A 15 -1.60 53.73 36.93
CA ALA A 15 -2.86 53.04 36.74
C ALA A 15 -3.34 53.10 35.27
N ALA A 16 -3.23 54.26 34.63
CA ALA A 16 -3.57 54.43 33.22
C ALA A 16 -2.64 53.60 32.32
N GLY A 17 -1.33 53.58 32.60
CA GLY A 17 -0.37 52.77 31.85
C GLY A 17 -0.65 51.27 31.96
N LEU A 18 -0.93 50.77 33.16
CA LEU A 18 -1.31 49.38 33.39
C LEU A 18 -2.62 49.03 32.68
N LEU A 19 -3.61 49.92 32.72
CA LEU A 19 -4.89 49.72 32.05
C LEU A 19 -4.73 49.62 30.53
N LEU A 20 -3.94 50.52 29.93
CA LEU A 20 -3.66 50.50 28.49
C LEU A 20 -2.88 49.24 28.08
N TYR A 21 -1.88 48.84 28.87
CA TYR A 21 -1.17 47.58 28.65
C TYR A 21 -2.12 46.37 28.71
N HIS A 22 -3.00 46.34 29.70
CA HIS A 22 -3.94 45.23 29.87
C HIS A 22 -4.96 45.17 28.72
N LEU A 23 -5.47 46.33 28.28
CA LEU A 23 -6.33 46.42 27.11
C LEU A 23 -5.63 45.92 25.84
N TYR A 24 -4.36 46.29 25.62
CA TYR A 24 -3.58 45.77 24.51
C TYR A 24 -3.38 44.25 24.59
N ALA A 25 -3.01 43.74 25.77
CA ALA A 25 -2.79 42.31 25.99
C ALA A 25 -4.07 41.50 25.71
N VAL A 26 -5.23 41.96 26.19
CA VAL A 26 -6.52 41.28 25.99
C VAL A 26 -7.04 41.40 24.57
N ALA A 27 -6.94 42.59 23.96
CA ALA A 27 -7.50 42.82 22.63
C ALA A 27 -6.65 42.21 21.52
N ILE A 28 -5.31 42.18 21.68
CA ILE A 28 -4.38 41.84 20.59
C ILE A 28 -3.43 40.72 20.99
N GLY A 29 -2.78 40.84 22.15
CA GLY A 29 -1.74 39.92 22.61
C GLY A 29 -2.22 38.47 22.75
N TYR A 30 -3.17 38.20 23.65
CA TYR A 30 -3.68 36.85 23.87
C TYR A 30 -4.37 36.24 22.64
N PRO A 31 -5.22 36.97 21.88
CA PRO A 31 -5.84 36.42 20.68
C PRO A 31 -4.83 36.04 19.58
N SER A 32 -3.78 36.85 19.38
CA SER A 32 -2.74 36.55 18.39
C SER A 32 -1.90 35.32 18.78
N ALA A 33 -1.51 35.22 20.04
CA ALA A 33 -0.80 34.04 20.57
C ALA A 33 -1.65 32.77 20.44
N ALA A 34 -2.93 32.83 20.79
CA ALA A 34 -3.86 31.72 20.63
C ALA A 34 -4.03 31.29 19.17
N ARG A 35 -4.10 32.25 18.24
CA ARG A 35 -4.16 31.96 16.79
C ARG A 35 -2.89 31.26 16.31
N GLN A 36 -1.73 31.72 16.72
CA GLN A 36 -0.45 31.13 16.33
C GLN A 36 -0.29 29.71 16.90
N ALA A 37 -0.69 29.49 18.15
CA ALA A 37 -0.70 28.15 18.75
C ALA A 37 -1.60 27.18 17.96
N ARG A 38 -2.81 27.60 17.61
CA ARG A 38 -3.74 26.81 16.78
C ARG A 38 -3.15 26.51 15.40
N ALA A 39 -2.51 27.48 14.76
CA ALA A 39 -1.84 27.26 13.48
C ALA A 39 -0.72 26.20 13.59
N GLY A 40 0.06 26.24 14.68
CA GLY A 40 1.07 25.22 14.96
C GLY A 40 0.46 23.82 15.12
N TYR A 41 -0.67 23.70 15.81
CA TYR A 41 -1.39 22.42 15.93
C TYR A 41 -1.91 21.89 14.59
N VAL A 42 -2.42 22.77 13.72
CA VAL A 42 -2.85 22.39 12.38
C VAL A 42 -1.68 21.82 11.57
N VAL A 43 -0.54 22.49 11.57
CA VAL A 43 0.67 22.01 10.87
C VAL A 43 1.13 20.66 11.42
N LEU A 44 1.11 20.48 12.74
CA LEU A 44 1.46 19.19 13.36
C LEU A 44 0.48 18.08 12.97
N ALA A 45 -0.82 18.38 12.94
CA ALA A 45 -1.86 17.44 12.55
C ALA A 45 -1.75 17.07 11.06
N GLU A 46 -1.50 18.03 10.18
CA GLU A 46 -1.27 17.80 8.75
C GLU A 46 -0.05 16.92 8.52
N LYS A 47 1.05 17.18 9.25
CA LYS A 47 2.24 16.32 9.21
C LYS A 47 1.92 14.89 9.65
N ALA A 48 1.27 14.73 10.80
CA ALA A 48 0.92 13.40 11.30
C ALA A 48 0.00 12.63 10.33
N ALA A 49 -0.94 13.33 9.69
CA ALA A 49 -1.80 12.75 8.66
C ALA A 49 -1.02 12.36 7.39
N ALA A 50 -0.04 13.17 6.98
CA ALA A 50 0.82 12.87 5.85
C ALA A 50 1.72 11.65 6.13
N ASP A 51 2.35 11.60 7.31
CA ASP A 51 3.19 10.49 7.75
C ASP A 51 2.36 9.18 7.81
N ALA A 52 1.16 9.22 8.40
CA ALA A 52 0.27 8.05 8.45
C ALA A 52 -0.16 7.54 7.06
N ARG A 53 -0.37 8.45 6.09
CA ARG A 53 -0.66 8.08 4.70
C ARG A 53 0.57 7.43 4.04
N ALA A 54 1.77 7.94 4.30
CA ALA A 54 3.00 7.36 3.77
C ALA A 54 3.20 5.93 4.27
N ASP A 55 3.03 5.71 5.58
CA ASP A 55 3.13 4.38 6.18
C ASP A 55 2.12 3.38 5.60
N GLU A 56 0.87 3.84 5.37
CA GLU A 56 -0.15 2.99 4.77
C GLU A 56 0.15 2.67 3.30
N MET A 57 0.65 3.64 2.53
CA MET A 57 1.09 3.41 1.16
C MET A 57 2.25 2.40 1.11
N GLU A 58 3.19 2.47 2.04
CA GLU A 58 4.28 1.49 2.14
C GLU A 58 3.75 0.09 2.45
N ARG A 59 2.86 -0.05 3.45
CA ARG A 59 2.20 -1.33 3.76
C ARG A 59 1.50 -1.94 2.55
N GLN A 60 0.75 -1.12 1.80
CA GLN A 60 0.03 -1.58 0.60
C GLN A 60 0.99 -1.98 -0.51
N ARG A 61 2.09 -1.22 -0.72
CA ARG A 61 3.13 -1.58 -1.69
C ARG A 61 3.80 -2.89 -1.34
N ASP A 62 4.13 -3.13 -0.07
CA ASP A 62 4.76 -4.37 0.38
C ASP A 62 3.82 -5.57 0.26
N ALA A 63 2.54 -5.38 0.55
CA ALA A 63 1.53 -6.42 0.35
C ALA A 63 1.37 -6.75 -1.14
N ALA A 64 1.30 -5.73 -2.00
CA ALA A 64 1.20 -5.89 -3.45
C ALA A 64 2.45 -6.55 -4.05
N ALA A 65 3.65 -6.18 -3.59
CA ALA A 65 4.90 -6.80 -3.99
C ALA A 65 4.91 -8.29 -3.65
N ARG A 66 4.57 -8.66 -2.40
CA ARG A 66 4.50 -10.06 -1.97
C ARG A 66 3.51 -10.88 -2.80
N ALA A 67 2.31 -10.35 -3.02
CA ALA A 67 1.31 -11.01 -3.87
C ALA A 67 1.82 -11.17 -5.32
N GLY A 68 2.43 -10.12 -5.88
CA GLY A 68 3.00 -10.13 -7.23
C GLY A 68 4.12 -11.17 -7.40
N GLU A 69 5.01 -11.29 -6.41
CA GLU A 69 6.07 -12.31 -6.41
C GLU A 69 5.52 -13.72 -6.34
N GLU A 70 4.52 -13.97 -5.48
CA GLU A 70 3.87 -15.27 -5.38
C GLU A 70 3.16 -15.64 -6.68
N HIS A 71 2.41 -14.70 -7.28
CA HIS A 71 1.77 -14.91 -8.58
C HIS A 71 2.79 -15.20 -9.68
N ARG A 72 3.92 -14.49 -9.71
CA ARG A 72 5.01 -14.76 -10.66
C ARG A 72 5.58 -16.16 -10.49
N LYS A 73 5.86 -16.59 -9.26
CA LYS A 73 6.35 -17.97 -8.98
C LYS A 73 5.35 -19.02 -9.42
N ARG A 74 4.06 -18.83 -9.13
CA ARG A 74 2.99 -19.74 -9.57
C ARG A 74 2.88 -19.79 -11.09
N LEU A 75 3.03 -18.66 -11.78
CA LEU A 75 3.01 -18.59 -13.24
C LEU A 75 4.21 -19.32 -13.85
N GLU A 76 5.41 -19.13 -13.31
CA GLU A 76 6.63 -19.84 -13.76
C GLU A 76 6.49 -21.35 -13.55
N ALA A 77 6.00 -21.79 -12.39
CA ALA A 77 5.75 -23.21 -12.12
C ALA A 77 4.69 -23.80 -13.06
N ALA A 78 3.59 -23.07 -13.31
CA ALA A 78 2.56 -23.50 -14.25
C ALA A 78 3.10 -23.62 -15.68
N LYS A 79 3.91 -22.66 -16.14
CA LYS A 79 4.56 -22.71 -17.45
C LYS A 79 5.53 -23.90 -17.56
N ALA A 80 6.33 -24.15 -16.51
CA ALA A 80 7.24 -25.29 -16.49
C ALA A 80 6.48 -26.63 -16.52
N ALA A 81 5.37 -26.74 -15.78
CA ALA A 81 4.51 -27.91 -15.80
C ALA A 81 3.84 -28.12 -17.17
N GLU A 82 3.36 -27.04 -17.81
CA GLU A 82 2.80 -27.09 -19.15
C GLU A 82 3.85 -27.53 -20.17
N GLN A 83 5.06 -26.99 -20.11
CA GLN A 83 6.15 -27.38 -21.00
C GLN A 83 6.53 -28.85 -20.80
N ALA A 84 6.67 -29.30 -19.55
CA ALA A 84 6.96 -30.71 -19.26
C ALA A 84 5.86 -31.64 -19.80
N ALA A 85 4.59 -31.27 -19.63
CA ALA A 85 3.47 -32.04 -20.19
C ALA A 85 3.50 -32.07 -21.73
N ARG A 86 3.83 -30.95 -22.38
CA ARG A 86 4.02 -30.88 -23.84
C ARG A 86 5.16 -31.78 -24.30
N ASP A 87 6.32 -31.73 -23.63
CA ASP A 87 7.48 -32.54 -23.97
C ASP A 87 7.17 -34.04 -23.80
N THR A 88 6.43 -34.42 -22.75
CA THR A 88 5.93 -35.79 -22.56
C THR A 88 5.02 -36.21 -23.72
N LEU A 89 4.03 -35.38 -24.08
CA LEU A 89 3.12 -35.67 -25.19
C LEU A 89 3.86 -35.79 -26.53
N GLU A 90 4.85 -34.93 -26.80
CA GLU A 90 5.67 -35.03 -28.01
C GLU A 90 6.48 -36.33 -28.07
N ASN A 91 7.02 -36.77 -26.93
CA ASN A 91 7.73 -38.04 -26.85
C ASN A 91 6.79 -39.25 -27.04
N GLU A 92 5.60 -39.22 -26.45
CA GLU A 92 4.58 -40.25 -26.67
C GLU A 92 4.15 -40.32 -28.13
N ILE A 93 3.86 -39.18 -28.76
CA ILE A 93 3.54 -39.11 -30.19
C ILE A 93 4.67 -39.70 -31.03
N ARG A 94 5.93 -39.33 -30.75
CA ARG A 94 7.09 -39.88 -31.46
C ARG A 94 7.18 -41.40 -31.31
N SER A 95 6.94 -41.92 -30.10
CA SER A 95 6.93 -43.36 -29.83
C SER A 95 5.84 -44.06 -30.64
N TYR A 96 4.61 -43.53 -30.62
CA TYR A 96 3.50 -44.09 -31.38
C TYR A 96 3.71 -44.03 -32.89
N GLU A 97 4.29 -42.95 -33.42
CA GLU A 97 4.65 -42.86 -34.83
C GLU A 97 5.72 -43.89 -35.22
N LEU A 98 6.68 -44.18 -34.33
CA LEU A 98 7.67 -45.23 -34.56
C LEU A 98 7.00 -46.61 -34.63
N GLU A 99 6.18 -46.96 -33.64
CA GLU A 99 5.43 -48.23 -33.62
C GLU A 99 4.54 -48.40 -34.86
N LEU A 100 3.86 -47.33 -35.29
CA LEU A 100 3.05 -47.33 -36.51
C LEU A 100 3.92 -47.55 -37.74
N SER A 101 5.10 -46.92 -37.82
CA SER A 101 6.02 -47.08 -38.94
C SER A 101 6.55 -48.52 -39.07
N GLU A 102 6.88 -49.16 -37.94
CA GLU A 102 7.32 -50.57 -37.89
C GLU A 102 6.23 -51.52 -38.39
N LYS A 103 4.96 -51.18 -38.13
CA LYS A 103 3.79 -51.92 -38.62
C LYS A 103 3.38 -51.54 -40.06
N ASN A 104 4.24 -50.86 -40.82
CA ASN A 104 3.94 -50.34 -42.17
C ASN A 104 2.66 -49.47 -42.21
N ARG A 105 2.34 -48.79 -41.10
CA ARG A 105 1.10 -48.01 -40.90
C ARG A 105 -0.18 -48.83 -41.10
N ALA A 106 -0.09 -50.16 -41.03
CA ALA A 106 -1.22 -51.05 -41.10
C ALA A 106 -1.72 -51.34 -39.68
N CYS A 107 -2.79 -50.67 -39.26
CA CYS A 107 -3.54 -51.02 -38.06
C CYS A 107 -4.39 -52.27 -38.33
N ALA A 108 -3.75 -53.43 -38.48
CA ALA A 108 -4.46 -54.69 -38.64
C ALA A 108 -5.16 -55.06 -37.33
N VAL A 109 -6.47 -55.29 -37.39
CA VAL A 109 -7.28 -55.77 -36.26
C VAL A 109 -6.63 -57.01 -35.68
N THR A 110 -6.15 -56.92 -34.43
CA THR A 110 -5.52 -58.06 -33.78
C THR A 110 -6.59 -59.08 -33.34
N ALA A 111 -6.17 -60.30 -33.03
CA ALA A 111 -7.09 -61.32 -32.51
C ALA A 111 -7.78 -60.86 -31.21
N ALA A 112 -7.09 -60.07 -30.39
CA ALA A 112 -7.66 -59.47 -29.17
C ALA A 112 -8.73 -58.41 -29.49
N ASP A 113 -8.46 -57.53 -30.46
CA ASP A 113 -9.43 -56.51 -30.91
C ASP A 113 -10.70 -57.15 -31.47
N ARG A 114 -10.54 -58.22 -32.28
CA ARG A 114 -11.66 -59.01 -32.80
C ARG A 114 -12.46 -59.66 -31.67
N GLN A 115 -11.81 -60.19 -30.64
CA GLN A 115 -12.48 -60.82 -29.51
C GLN A 115 -13.19 -59.82 -28.59
N TRP A 116 -12.75 -58.56 -28.55
CA TRP A 116 -13.45 -57.48 -27.86
C TRP A 116 -14.71 -57.05 -28.62
N LEU A 117 -14.60 -56.84 -29.94
CA LEU A 117 -15.71 -56.49 -30.85
C LEU A 117 -16.81 -57.56 -30.92
N LEU A 118 -16.50 -58.83 -30.66
CA LEU A 118 -17.47 -59.93 -30.66
C LEU A 118 -18.15 -60.13 -29.29
N ARG A 119 -17.66 -59.47 -28.23
CA ARG A 119 -18.19 -59.60 -26.86
C ARG A 119 -18.98 -58.38 -26.37
N HIS A 120 -19.06 -57.32 -27.18
CA HIS A 120 -19.87 -56.12 -27.00
C HIS A 120 -20.67 -55.87 -28.28
#